data_AF-A0A8T4E2Q3-F1
#
_entry.id   AF-A0A8T4E2Q3-F1
#
_cell.length_a   1.000
_cell.length_b   1.000
_cell.length_c   1.000
_cell.angle_alpha   90.00
_cell.angle_beta   90.00
_cell.angle_gamma   90.00
#
_symmetry.space_group_name_H-M   'P 1'
#
loop_
_entity.id
_entity.type
_entity.pdbx_description
1 polymer ?
#
loop_
_entity_poly.entity_id
_entity_poly.type
_entity_poly.pdbx_seq_one_letter_code
_entity_poly.pdbx_strand_id
1 'polypeptide(L)'
;MACKCGRETYFTRTYEGTELCRKCFVQSIEKKVKRVIRTNNLLSRGDKVGVALSGGKDSSSALYILAEIVKKRRDMEIFAVSIDEGIGEYRLKTIRKSSILCKKLGVPHYVYSFEEEYGGPLPELMKHNPELNACTFCGVLRRGLLNRKARELGATKLAYGFNLNDEAESVFMNFVFGNLDKFIRLGPIVKNKKIEKFVPRLKPLREIPEEELFLYCDALKIPYYGKKRCPYGKESVRKTIRKYLYDLEKKYPGTLFQIVKFADIIIPPLREKFQKTGKAAECESCGEITSKEICKVCELLEKVPHKKRKEAKKPE
;
A
#
# COMPACT_ATOMS: atom_id res chain seq x y z
N MET A 1 -27.29 22.69 -11.88
CA MET A 1 -27.53 21.48 -11.07
C MET A 1 -26.77 21.63 -9.76
N ALA A 2 -27.28 21.08 -8.66
CA ALA A 2 -26.74 21.31 -7.33
C ALA A 2 -26.59 19.99 -6.57
N CYS A 3 -25.63 19.95 -5.65
CA CYS A 3 -25.53 18.85 -4.70
C CYS A 3 -26.86 18.68 -3.96
N LYS A 4 -27.21 17.45 -3.55
CA LYS A 4 -28.43 17.16 -2.76
C LYS A 4 -28.62 18.04 -1.51
N CYS A 5 -27.56 18.66 -1.00
CA CYS A 5 -27.62 19.60 0.12
C CYS A 5 -27.83 21.08 -0.28
N GLY A 6 -28.14 21.37 -1.54
CA GLY A 6 -28.39 22.72 -2.07
C GLY A 6 -27.14 23.55 -2.40
N ARG A 7 -25.94 23.08 -2.06
CA ARG A 7 -24.68 23.78 -2.36
C ARG A 7 -24.16 23.51 -3.76
N GLU A 8 -23.34 24.44 -4.24
CA GLU A 8 -22.63 24.37 -5.52
C GLU A 8 -21.83 23.06 -5.66
N THR A 9 -21.90 22.51 -6.87
CA THR A 9 -21.24 21.26 -7.24
C THR A 9 -19.72 21.47 -7.32
N TYR A 10 -18.98 20.66 -6.57
CA TYR A 10 -17.51 20.62 -6.60
C TYR A 10 -16.99 19.47 -7.47
N PHE A 11 -17.72 18.36 -7.50
CA PHE A 11 -17.34 17.16 -8.25
C PHE A 11 -18.58 16.41 -8.71
N THR A 12 -18.57 15.96 -9.96
CA THR A 12 -19.59 15.09 -10.53
C THR A 12 -19.05 13.67 -10.61
N ARG A 13 -19.64 12.76 -9.85
CA ARG A 13 -19.27 11.36 -9.82
C ARG A 13 -20.07 10.60 -10.87
N THR A 14 -19.45 10.42 -12.03
CA THR A 14 -20.09 9.86 -13.24
C THR A 14 -20.64 8.46 -13.04
N TYR A 15 -19.88 7.55 -12.41
CA TYR A 15 -20.31 6.16 -12.19
C TYR A 15 -21.46 5.98 -11.17
N GLU A 16 -21.80 7.03 -10.41
CA GLU A 16 -22.97 7.06 -9.51
C GLU A 16 -24.06 8.01 -10.03
N GLY A 17 -23.80 8.80 -11.07
CA GLY A 17 -24.70 9.85 -11.55
C GLY A 17 -25.01 10.93 -10.48
N THR A 18 -24.04 11.26 -9.61
CA THR A 18 -24.28 12.19 -8.49
C THR A 18 -23.39 13.43 -8.54
N GLU A 19 -23.97 14.57 -8.18
CA GLU A 19 -23.25 15.83 -7.97
C GLU A 19 -23.01 16.09 -6.48
N LEU A 20 -21.77 16.44 -6.13
CA LEU A 20 -21.33 16.60 -4.77
C LEU A 20 -20.64 17.95 -4.57
N CYS A 21 -21.12 18.73 -3.59
CA CYS A 21 -20.37 19.88 -3.09
C CYS A 21 -19.13 19.40 -2.32
N ARG A 22 -18.16 20.29 -2.08
CA ARG A 22 -16.89 19.95 -1.41
C ARG A 22 -17.09 19.17 -0.10
N LYS A 23 -18.02 19.59 0.76
CA LYS A 23 -18.31 18.92 2.05
C LYS A 23 -18.91 17.54 1.85
N CYS A 24 -19.91 17.41 0.98
CA CYS A 24 -20.57 16.13 0.71
C CYS A 24 -19.62 15.14 0.02
N PHE A 25 -18.74 15.63 -0.84
CA PHE A 25 -17.69 14.84 -1.47
C PHE A 25 -16.77 14.22 -0.42
N VAL A 26 -16.14 15.03 0.43
CA VAL A 26 -15.26 14.57 1.52
C VAL A 26 -15.96 13.53 2.41
N GLN A 27 -17.18 13.84 2.85
CA GLN A 27 -17.97 12.93 3.69
C GLN A 27 -18.29 11.61 2.97
N SER A 28 -18.53 11.64 1.66
CA SER A 28 -18.81 10.43 0.88
C SER A 28 -17.60 9.49 0.83
N ILE A 29 -16.38 10.04 0.68
CA ILE A 29 -15.13 9.27 0.69
C ILE A 29 -14.94 8.59 2.04
N GLU A 30 -15.03 9.36 3.12
CA GLU A 30 -14.86 8.83 4.49
C GLU A 30 -15.92 7.78 4.83
N LYS A 31 -17.17 7.97 4.38
CA LYS A 31 -18.24 6.97 4.54
C LYS A 31 -17.91 5.68 3.77
N LYS A 32 -17.42 5.77 2.54
CA LYS A 32 -16.98 4.59 1.75
C LYS A 32 -15.85 3.85 2.46
N VAL A 33 -14.82 4.56 2.94
CA VAL A 33 -13.70 3.94 3.67
C VAL A 33 -14.16 3.29 4.98
N LYS A 34 -15.02 3.95 5.77
CA LYS A 34 -15.61 3.36 6.99
C LYS A 34 -16.44 2.11 6.69
N ARG A 35 -17.19 2.10 5.58
CA ARG A 35 -17.91 0.91 5.11
C ARG A 35 -16.93 -0.21 4.79
N VAL A 36 -15.87 0.05 4.02
CA VAL A 36 -14.83 -0.96 3.69
C VAL A 36 -14.22 -1.55 4.96
N ILE A 37 -13.86 -0.69 5.93
CA ILE A 37 -13.29 -1.14 7.21
C ILE A 37 -14.25 -2.06 7.96
N ARG A 38 -15.53 -1.68 8.07
CA ARG A 38 -16.56 -2.45 8.78
C ARG A 38 -16.89 -3.76 8.07
N THR A 39 -17.19 -3.72 6.78
CA THR A 39 -17.60 -4.90 5.99
C THR A 39 -16.51 -5.97 5.96
N ASN A 40 -15.24 -5.57 5.98
CA ASN A 40 -14.11 -6.49 5.87
C ASN A 40 -13.37 -6.73 7.20
N ASN A 41 -13.90 -6.22 8.31
CA ASN A 41 -13.28 -6.30 9.64
C ASN A 41 -11.79 -5.91 9.62
N LEU A 42 -11.45 -4.79 8.96
CA LEU A 42 -10.06 -4.38 8.77
C LEU A 42 -9.39 -3.89 10.06
N LEU A 43 -10.19 -3.35 10.99
CA LEU A 43 -9.75 -2.83 12.28
C LEU A 43 -10.55 -3.51 13.39
N SER A 44 -9.87 -3.82 14.50
CA SER A 44 -10.39 -4.48 15.70
C SER A 44 -9.98 -3.70 16.95
N ARG A 45 -10.63 -3.99 18.09
CA ARG A 45 -10.23 -3.42 19.39
C ARG A 45 -8.80 -3.85 19.73
N GLY A 46 -8.01 -2.95 20.33
CA GLY A 46 -6.61 -3.22 20.68
C GLY A 46 -5.62 -3.15 19.51
N ASP A 47 -6.08 -2.82 18.30
CA ASP A 47 -5.16 -2.76 17.16
C ASP A 47 -4.16 -1.60 17.27
N LYS A 48 -2.89 -1.93 17.05
CA LYS A 48 -1.82 -0.97 16.81
C LYS A 48 -1.54 -0.92 15.30
N VAL A 49 -2.03 0.13 14.65
CA VAL A 49 -2.08 0.25 13.18
C VAL A 49 -0.87 1.01 12.66
N GLY A 50 0.03 0.31 11.98
CA GLY A 50 1.06 0.95 11.15
C GLY A 50 0.49 1.39 9.81
N VAL A 51 0.89 2.55 9.29
CA VAL A 51 0.56 3.01 7.93
C VAL A 51 1.83 3.09 7.09
N ALA A 52 1.87 2.34 5.98
CA ALA A 52 2.96 2.40 5.00
C ALA A 52 2.89 3.72 4.22
N LEU A 53 3.68 4.71 4.64
CA LEU A 53 3.58 6.09 4.18
C LEU A 53 4.65 6.39 3.12
N SER A 54 4.21 6.50 1.86
CA SER A 54 5.10 6.85 0.74
C SER A 54 5.27 8.36 0.56
N GLY A 55 4.38 9.17 1.13
CA GLY A 55 4.34 10.62 0.89
C GLY A 55 3.61 11.01 -0.40
N GLY A 56 3.08 10.04 -1.14
CA GLY A 56 2.13 10.26 -2.24
C GLY A 56 0.70 10.45 -1.73
N LYS A 57 -0.18 10.92 -2.62
CA LYS A 57 -1.59 11.23 -2.30
C LYS A 57 -2.31 10.07 -1.61
N ASP A 58 -2.15 8.85 -2.13
CA ASP A 58 -2.97 7.71 -1.70
C ASP A 58 -2.60 7.28 -0.28
N SER A 59 -1.30 7.12 0.01
CA SER A 59 -0.84 6.82 1.38
C SER A 59 -1.13 7.95 2.37
N SER A 60 -1.12 9.20 1.91
CA SER A 60 -1.41 10.37 2.75
C SER A 60 -2.90 10.45 3.10
N SER A 61 -3.79 10.21 2.13
CA SER A 61 -5.22 10.05 2.35
C SER A 61 -5.53 8.89 3.29
N ALA A 62 -4.85 7.74 3.12
CA ALA A 62 -5.03 6.58 4.00
C ALA A 62 -4.66 6.92 5.44
N LEU A 63 -3.50 7.55 5.66
CA LEU A 63 -3.08 8.02 6.98
C LEU A 63 -4.09 8.99 7.58
N TYR A 64 -4.51 10.00 6.82
CA TYR A 64 -5.45 11.02 7.28
C TYR A 64 -6.76 10.39 7.77
N ILE A 65 -7.40 9.56 6.93
CA ILE A 65 -8.69 8.94 7.27
C ILE A 65 -8.56 7.99 8.45
N LEU A 66 -7.50 7.17 8.50
CA LEU A 66 -7.28 6.24 9.61
C LEU A 66 -6.97 6.97 10.91
N ALA A 67 -6.17 8.05 10.88
CA ALA A 67 -5.89 8.87 12.05
C ALA A 67 -7.17 9.50 12.62
N GLU A 68 -8.06 10.03 11.77
CA GLU A 68 -9.34 10.57 12.21
C GLU A 68 -10.29 9.52 12.81
N ILE A 69 -10.19 8.26 12.37
CA ILE A 69 -10.93 7.14 12.96
C ILE A 69 -10.32 6.75 14.31
N VAL A 70 -9.00 6.55 14.37
CA VAL A 70 -8.27 6.09 15.57
C VAL A 70 -8.27 7.17 16.66
N LYS A 71 -8.20 8.46 16.32
CA LYS A 71 -8.28 9.57 17.28
C LYS A 71 -9.54 9.55 18.15
N LYS A 72 -10.61 8.91 17.70
CA LYS A 72 -11.89 8.76 18.43
C LYS A 72 -11.95 7.48 19.28
N ARG A 73 -10.85 6.73 19.36
CA ARG A 73 -10.77 5.40 19.97
C ARG A 73 -9.59 5.36 20.94
N ARG A 74 -9.87 5.13 22.22
CA ARG A 74 -8.84 5.03 23.27
C ARG A 74 -8.16 3.66 23.29
N ASP A 75 -8.76 2.67 22.63
CA ASP A 75 -8.34 1.27 22.58
C ASP A 75 -7.45 0.94 21.37
N MET A 76 -6.98 1.96 20.64
CA MET A 76 -6.23 1.76 19.40
C MET A 76 -5.08 2.76 19.30
N GLU A 77 -4.01 2.33 18.63
CA GLU A 77 -2.85 3.16 18.35
C GLU A 77 -2.62 3.26 16.84
N ILE A 78 -2.02 4.36 16.40
CA ILE A 78 -1.64 4.54 14.99
C ILE A 78 -0.25 5.16 14.90
N PHE A 79 0.55 4.67 13.95
CA PHE A 79 1.84 5.25 13.59
C PHE A 79 2.08 5.13 12.08
N ALA A 80 3.01 5.91 11.55
CA ALA A 80 3.41 5.89 10.15
C ALA A 80 4.83 5.37 9.98
N VAL A 81 5.06 4.59 8.92
CA VAL A 81 6.39 4.09 8.53
C VAL A 81 6.71 4.51 7.10
N SER A 82 7.83 5.19 6.93
CA SER A 82 8.39 5.51 5.61
C SER A 82 9.73 4.81 5.42
N ILE A 83 9.94 4.25 4.23
CA ILE A 83 11.23 3.66 3.85
C ILE A 83 11.96 4.62 2.92
N ASP A 84 13.15 5.10 3.29
CA ASP A 84 14.02 5.86 2.39
C ASP A 84 14.84 4.92 1.51
N GLU A 85 14.44 4.79 0.25
CA GLU A 85 15.16 3.97 -0.72
C GLU A 85 16.43 4.65 -1.26
N GLY A 86 16.76 5.87 -0.83
CA GLY A 86 17.95 6.59 -1.30
C GLY A 86 17.83 7.10 -2.74
N ILE A 87 16.62 7.38 -3.22
CA ILE A 87 16.33 7.89 -4.59
C ILE A 87 16.48 9.43 -4.62
N GLY A 88 17.60 9.92 -4.10
CA GLY A 88 17.98 11.33 -4.06
C GLY A 88 16.86 12.30 -3.63
N GLU A 89 16.81 13.45 -4.30
CA GLU A 89 15.89 14.55 -3.95
C GLU A 89 14.40 14.15 -4.02
N TYR A 90 14.03 13.21 -4.89
CA TYR A 90 12.66 12.70 -4.97
C TYR A 90 12.23 12.11 -3.63
N ARG A 91 13.05 11.22 -3.06
CA ARG A 91 12.65 10.53 -1.82
C ARG A 91 12.67 11.47 -0.62
N LEU A 92 13.68 12.31 -0.49
CA LEU A 92 13.76 13.35 0.54
C LEU A 92 12.53 14.26 0.55
N LYS A 93 12.09 14.74 -0.62
CA LYS A 93 10.89 15.59 -0.73
C LYS A 93 9.60 14.86 -0.34
N THR A 94 9.47 13.58 -0.70
CA THR A 94 8.30 12.78 -0.31
C THR A 94 8.25 12.52 1.19
N ILE A 95 9.38 12.17 1.82
CA ILE A 95 9.48 11.96 3.27
C ILE A 95 9.20 13.26 4.02
N ARG A 96 9.72 14.41 3.55
CA ARG A 96 9.40 15.71 4.15
C ARG A 96 7.89 15.99 4.17
N LYS A 97 7.17 15.65 3.09
CA LYS A 97 5.69 15.78 3.07
C LYS A 97 5.02 14.82 4.04
N SER A 98 5.50 13.58 4.14
CA SER A 98 5.07 12.61 5.15
C SER A 98 5.23 13.14 6.57
N SER A 99 6.39 13.71 6.92
CA SER A 99 6.65 14.24 8.26
C SER A 99 5.76 15.44 8.59
N ILE A 100 5.52 16.34 7.63
CA ILE A 100 4.59 17.47 7.82
C ILE A 100 3.17 16.96 8.12
N LEU A 101 2.70 15.97 7.37
CA LEU A 101 1.37 15.38 7.60
C LEU A 101 1.28 14.69 8.97
N CYS A 102 2.28 13.88 9.33
CA CYS A 102 2.31 13.18 10.61
C CYS A 102 2.32 14.17 11.78
N LYS A 103 3.11 15.25 11.71
CA LYS A 103 3.12 16.33 12.71
C LYS A 103 1.75 17.00 12.82
N LYS A 104 1.09 17.31 11.69
CA LYS A 104 -0.26 17.91 11.69
C LYS A 104 -1.31 17.02 12.37
N LEU A 105 -1.18 15.70 12.22
CA LEU A 105 -2.11 14.72 12.78
C LEU A 105 -1.76 14.25 14.19
N GLY A 106 -0.58 14.61 14.72
CA GLY A 106 -0.09 14.06 15.99
C GLY A 106 0.22 12.56 15.92
N VAL A 107 0.61 12.05 14.75
CA VAL A 107 0.91 10.62 14.55
C VAL A 107 2.43 10.39 14.59
N PRO A 108 2.95 9.43 15.38
CA PRO A 108 4.35 9.05 15.35
C PRO A 108 4.81 8.63 13.95
N HIS A 109 5.96 9.16 13.50
CA HIS A 109 6.51 8.87 12.17
C HIS A 109 7.90 8.26 12.30
N TYR A 110 8.04 7.02 11.83
CA TYR A 110 9.30 6.29 11.80
C TYR A 110 9.82 6.23 10.36
N VAL A 111 11.10 6.57 10.17
CA VAL A 111 11.78 6.52 8.88
C VAL A 111 12.94 5.53 8.99
N TYR A 112 13.02 4.61 8.03
CA TYR A 112 14.12 3.63 7.94
C TYR A 112 14.72 3.70 6.54
N SER A 113 16.03 3.61 6.40
CA SER A 113 16.71 3.77 5.11
C SER A 113 17.27 2.45 4.57
N PHE A 114 17.37 2.33 3.24
CA PHE A 114 18.14 1.23 2.62
C PHE A 114 19.63 1.32 2.96
N GLU A 115 20.14 2.54 3.14
CA GLU A 115 21.52 2.78 3.62
C GLU A 115 21.79 2.01 4.92
N GLU A 116 20.97 2.25 5.94
CA GLU A 116 21.15 1.64 7.27
C GLU A 116 20.83 0.15 7.30
N GLU A 117 19.84 -0.30 6.52
CA GLU A 117 19.30 -1.64 6.63
C GLU A 117 19.93 -2.63 5.65
N TYR A 118 20.49 -2.15 4.54
CA TYR A 118 21.04 -2.95 3.45
C TYR A 118 22.44 -2.51 2.99
N GLY A 119 23.01 -1.45 3.56
CA GLY A 119 24.38 -1.03 3.31
C GLY A 119 24.58 -0.14 2.08
N GLY A 120 23.50 0.41 1.51
CA GLY A 120 23.59 1.36 0.40
C GLY A 120 22.22 1.84 -0.11
N PRO A 121 22.15 2.93 -0.88
CA PRO A 121 20.91 3.39 -1.48
C PRO A 121 20.52 2.51 -2.68
N LEU A 122 19.26 2.54 -3.10
CA LEU A 122 18.76 1.74 -4.23
C LEU A 122 19.64 1.82 -5.50
N PRO A 123 20.09 3.01 -5.97
CA PRO A 123 20.91 3.10 -7.17
C PRO A 123 22.26 2.35 -7.06
N GLU A 124 22.83 2.26 -5.86
CA GLU A 124 24.08 1.55 -5.60
C GLU A 124 23.85 0.05 -5.51
N LEU A 125 22.87 -0.38 -4.70
CA LEU A 125 22.51 -1.80 -4.56
C LEU A 125 22.17 -2.45 -5.91
N MET A 126 21.56 -1.68 -6.81
CA MET A 126 21.23 -2.12 -8.17
C MET A 126 22.44 -2.36 -9.07
N LYS A 127 23.59 -1.71 -8.85
CA LYS A 127 24.79 -1.96 -9.67
C LYS A 127 25.25 -3.42 -9.59
N HIS A 128 24.94 -4.08 -8.49
CA HIS A 128 25.24 -5.49 -8.24
C HIS A 128 24.19 -6.45 -8.81
N ASN A 129 23.07 -5.93 -9.33
CA ASN A 129 21.96 -6.70 -9.90
C ASN A 129 21.47 -6.06 -11.21
N PRO A 130 22.35 -5.87 -12.21
CA PRO A 130 22.03 -5.14 -13.44
C PRO A 130 20.93 -5.82 -14.28
N GLU A 131 20.70 -7.12 -14.09
CA GLU A 131 19.68 -7.91 -14.78
C GLU A 131 18.25 -7.63 -14.28
N LEU A 132 18.11 -6.98 -13.12
CA LEU A 132 16.80 -6.74 -12.51
C LEU A 132 16.32 -5.31 -12.70
N ASN A 133 15.04 -5.16 -13.05
CA ASN A 133 14.38 -3.87 -13.02
C ASN A 133 14.37 -3.30 -11.59
N ALA A 134 14.75 -2.02 -11.46
CA ALA A 134 14.71 -1.22 -10.23
C ALA A 134 13.44 -1.41 -9.40
N CYS A 135 12.27 -1.40 -10.05
CA CYS A 135 10.97 -1.53 -9.38
C CYS A 135 10.78 -2.92 -8.77
N THR A 136 11.30 -3.97 -9.41
CA THR A 136 11.27 -5.34 -8.88
C THR A 136 12.15 -5.44 -7.64
N PHE A 137 13.39 -4.96 -7.73
CA PHE A 137 14.36 -4.98 -6.65
C PHE A 137 13.88 -4.16 -5.44
N CYS A 138 13.56 -2.88 -5.66
CA CYS A 138 13.01 -1.98 -4.66
C CYS A 138 11.74 -2.55 -4.01
N GLY A 139 10.82 -3.10 -4.81
CA GLY A 139 9.58 -3.67 -4.31
C GLY A 139 9.79 -4.83 -3.33
N VAL A 140 10.76 -5.71 -3.58
CA VAL A 140 11.09 -6.83 -2.68
C VAL A 140 11.66 -6.30 -1.37
N LEU A 141 12.72 -5.49 -1.44
CA LEU A 141 13.40 -4.94 -0.26
C LEU A 141 12.47 -4.08 0.61
N ARG A 142 11.68 -3.21 -0.02
CA ARG A 142 10.75 -2.32 0.68
C ARG A 142 9.65 -3.08 1.40
N ARG A 143 9.07 -4.12 0.78
CA ARG A 143 8.01 -4.93 1.42
C ARG A 143 8.55 -5.74 2.59
N GLY A 144 9.76 -6.31 2.45
CA GLY A 144 10.44 -7.00 3.53
C GLY A 144 10.69 -6.07 4.71
N LEU A 145 11.30 -4.91 4.45
CA LEU A 145 11.62 -3.93 5.48
C LEU A 145 10.37 -3.37 6.17
N LEU A 146 9.33 -3.01 5.41
CA LEU A 146 8.07 -2.54 5.98
C LEU A 146 7.44 -3.58 6.92
N ASN A 147 7.43 -4.86 6.54
CA ASN A 147 6.89 -5.92 7.39
C ASN A 147 7.70 -6.05 8.68
N ARG A 148 9.03 -6.15 8.56
CA ARG A 148 9.94 -6.30 9.69
C ARG A 148 9.83 -5.12 10.67
N LYS A 149 9.95 -3.88 10.18
CA LYS A 149 9.88 -2.68 11.02
C LYS A 149 8.51 -2.43 11.62
N ALA A 150 7.44 -2.70 10.89
CA ALA A 150 6.11 -2.63 11.47
C ALA A 150 5.95 -3.63 12.63
N ARG A 151 6.46 -4.87 12.46
CA ARG A 151 6.46 -5.90 13.51
C ARG A 151 7.30 -5.49 14.73
N GLU A 152 8.52 -4.98 14.52
CA GLU A 152 9.40 -4.46 15.59
C GLU A 152 8.73 -3.34 16.40
N LEU A 153 7.91 -2.50 15.76
CA LEU A 153 7.14 -1.43 16.42
C LEU A 153 5.83 -1.93 17.07
N GLY A 154 5.55 -3.23 17.01
CA GLY A 154 4.38 -3.87 17.60
C GLY A 154 3.10 -3.73 16.77
N ALA A 155 3.18 -3.48 15.46
CA ALA A 155 1.98 -3.38 14.62
C ALA A 155 1.21 -4.70 14.60
N THR A 156 -0.08 -4.63 14.94
CA THR A 156 -1.03 -5.73 14.71
C THR A 156 -1.53 -5.74 13.26
N LYS A 157 -1.47 -4.59 12.59
CA LYS A 157 -1.90 -4.37 11.20
C LYS A 157 -1.03 -3.34 10.49
N LEU A 158 -0.85 -3.50 9.18
CA LEU A 158 -0.16 -2.55 8.31
C LEU A 158 -1.07 -2.07 7.17
N ALA A 159 -1.50 -0.82 7.19
CA ALA A 159 -2.33 -0.23 6.14
C ALA A 159 -1.51 0.26 4.95
N TYR A 160 -1.99 -0.06 3.74
CA TYR A 160 -1.45 0.44 2.48
C TYR A 160 -2.44 1.41 1.83
N GLY A 161 -1.92 2.45 1.17
CA GLY A 161 -2.72 3.38 0.37
C GLY A 161 -3.13 2.84 -1.00
N PHE A 162 -3.49 1.56 -1.13
CA PHE A 162 -3.97 1.01 -2.40
C PHE A 162 -5.41 1.44 -2.67
N ASN A 163 -5.62 2.05 -3.83
CA ASN A 163 -6.91 2.58 -4.28
C ASN A 163 -7.64 1.61 -5.22
N LEU A 164 -8.81 1.99 -5.73
CA LEU A 164 -9.60 1.15 -6.65
C LEU A 164 -8.84 0.81 -7.92
N ASN A 165 -8.12 1.78 -8.50
CA ASN A 165 -7.33 1.59 -9.71
C ASN A 165 -6.20 0.57 -9.47
N ASP A 166 -5.49 0.65 -8.34
CA ASP A 166 -4.44 -0.30 -7.98
C ASP A 166 -4.97 -1.74 -7.82
N GLU A 167 -6.17 -1.89 -7.24
CA GLU A 167 -6.82 -3.20 -7.10
C GLU A 167 -7.27 -3.75 -8.46
N ALA A 168 -7.96 -2.95 -9.27
CA ALA A 168 -8.41 -3.35 -10.60
C ALA A 168 -7.22 -3.73 -11.50
N GLU A 169 -6.13 -2.94 -11.48
CA GLU A 169 -4.87 -3.27 -12.15
C GLU A 169 -4.32 -4.61 -11.68
N SER A 170 -4.33 -4.87 -10.37
CA SER A 170 -3.79 -6.10 -9.82
C SER A 170 -4.67 -7.31 -10.18
N VAL A 171 -6.00 -7.17 -10.16
CA VAL A 171 -6.94 -8.21 -10.60
C VAL A 171 -6.71 -8.52 -12.07
N PHE A 172 -6.80 -7.50 -12.93
CA PHE A 172 -6.72 -7.67 -14.38
C PHE A 172 -5.35 -8.20 -14.82
N MET A 173 -4.26 -7.66 -14.28
CA MET A 173 -2.91 -8.12 -14.59
C MET A 173 -2.70 -9.59 -14.20
N ASN A 174 -3.11 -9.99 -12.98
CA ASN A 174 -2.91 -11.38 -12.56
C ASN A 174 -3.81 -12.35 -13.36
N PHE A 175 -4.99 -11.92 -13.77
CA PHE A 175 -5.87 -12.68 -14.64
C PHE A 175 -5.27 -12.87 -16.05
N VAL A 176 -4.92 -11.78 -16.73
CA VAL A 176 -4.41 -11.81 -18.11
C VAL A 176 -3.11 -12.59 -18.24
N PHE A 177 -2.22 -12.51 -17.24
CA PHE A 177 -0.95 -13.24 -17.25
C PHE A 177 -1.03 -14.62 -16.56
N GLY A 178 -2.23 -15.14 -16.26
CA GLY A 178 -2.40 -16.49 -15.70
C GLY A 178 -1.75 -16.71 -14.33
N ASN A 179 -1.55 -15.65 -13.53
CA ASN A 179 -0.89 -15.75 -12.22
C ASN A 179 -1.88 -16.17 -11.13
N LEU A 180 -2.41 -17.41 -11.19
CA LEU A 180 -3.43 -17.91 -10.26
C LEU A 180 -3.03 -17.74 -8.79
N ASP A 181 -1.80 -18.10 -8.42
CA ASP A 181 -1.31 -18.00 -7.04
C ASP A 181 -1.33 -16.57 -6.49
N LYS A 182 -1.05 -15.56 -7.34
CA LYS A 182 -1.10 -14.15 -6.94
C LYS A 182 -2.54 -13.65 -6.93
N PHE A 183 -3.35 -14.09 -7.89
CA PHE A 183 -4.76 -13.73 -8.02
C PHE A 183 -5.55 -14.11 -6.77
N ILE A 184 -5.45 -15.36 -6.30
CA ILE A 184 -6.19 -15.84 -5.13
C ILE A 184 -5.75 -15.18 -3.81
N ARG A 185 -4.60 -14.48 -3.79
CA ARG A 185 -4.10 -13.72 -2.61
C ARG A 185 -4.60 -12.28 -2.57
N LEU A 186 -5.29 -11.80 -3.60
CA LEU A 186 -5.88 -10.46 -3.62
C LEU A 186 -7.06 -10.37 -2.65
N GLY A 187 -7.45 -9.14 -2.33
CA GLY A 187 -8.55 -8.85 -1.42
C GLY A 187 -8.30 -7.67 -0.50
N PRO A 188 -9.28 -7.36 0.37
CA PRO A 188 -9.29 -6.18 1.24
C PRO A 188 -8.28 -6.27 2.38
N ILE A 189 -8.01 -7.48 2.83
CA ILE A 189 -7.00 -7.82 3.81
C ILE A 189 -6.16 -8.98 3.30
N VAL A 190 -4.84 -8.77 3.26
CA VAL A 190 -3.90 -9.86 3.06
C VAL A 190 -3.47 -10.32 4.43
N LYS A 191 -3.93 -11.52 4.82
CA LYS A 191 -3.59 -12.15 6.10
C LYS A 191 -3.10 -13.56 5.83
N ASN A 192 -2.12 -14.00 6.62
CA ASN A 192 -1.77 -15.40 6.69
C ASN A 192 -1.60 -15.78 8.15
N LYS A 193 -2.67 -16.33 8.76
CA LYS A 193 -2.69 -16.68 10.19
C LYS A 193 -1.68 -17.78 10.55
N LYS A 194 -1.22 -18.56 9.58
CA LYS A 194 -0.22 -19.63 9.78
C LYS A 194 1.22 -19.11 9.76
N ILE A 195 1.41 -17.81 9.62
CA ILE A 195 2.72 -17.18 9.48
C ILE A 195 2.89 -16.13 10.59
N GLU A 196 3.58 -16.51 11.65
CA GLU A 196 3.74 -15.73 12.88
C GLU A 196 4.37 -14.34 12.65
N LYS A 197 5.42 -14.29 11.83
CA LYS A 197 6.21 -13.09 11.55
C LYS A 197 5.57 -12.15 10.50
N PHE A 198 4.37 -12.43 10.00
CA PHE A 198 3.70 -11.64 8.94
C PHE A 198 2.65 -10.69 9.51
N VAL A 199 2.85 -9.38 9.31
CA VAL A 199 1.87 -8.37 9.72
C VAL A 199 0.74 -8.30 8.69
N PRO A 200 -0.53 -8.54 9.07
CA PRO A 200 -1.67 -8.43 8.15
C PRO A 200 -1.76 -7.07 7.48
N ARG A 201 -1.99 -7.06 6.17
CA ARG A 201 -1.97 -5.86 5.34
C ARG A 201 -3.37 -5.42 4.94
N LEU A 202 -3.73 -4.18 5.27
CA LEU A 202 -5.07 -3.62 5.04
C LEU A 202 -5.06 -2.71 3.82
N LYS A 203 -6.18 -2.68 3.09
CA LYS A 203 -6.39 -1.78 1.95
C LYS A 203 -7.67 -0.94 2.14
N PRO A 204 -7.65 0.07 3.01
CA PRO A 204 -8.85 0.84 3.36
C PRO A 204 -9.41 1.67 2.18
N LEU A 205 -8.56 2.05 1.22
CA LEU A 205 -8.94 2.90 0.08
C LEU A 205 -9.37 2.10 -1.16
N ARG A 206 -9.50 0.78 -1.06
CA ARG A 206 -9.68 -0.12 -2.21
C ARG A 206 -10.92 0.13 -3.08
N GLU A 207 -11.88 0.92 -2.59
CA GLU A 207 -13.11 1.28 -3.31
C GLU A 207 -13.16 2.78 -3.66
N ILE A 208 -12.04 3.49 -3.54
CA ILE A 208 -11.94 4.91 -3.88
C ILE A 208 -11.12 5.05 -5.17
N PRO A 209 -11.66 5.66 -6.24
CA PRO A 209 -10.91 5.95 -7.45
C PRO A 209 -9.69 6.85 -7.19
N GLU A 210 -8.63 6.67 -7.98
CA GLU A 210 -7.40 7.46 -7.88
C GLU A 210 -7.66 8.97 -8.00
N GLU A 211 -8.55 9.37 -8.93
CA GLU A 211 -8.95 10.76 -9.16
C GLU A 211 -9.65 11.36 -7.93
N GLU A 212 -10.54 10.60 -7.29
CA GLU A 212 -11.22 11.05 -6.08
C GLU A 212 -10.24 11.26 -4.92
N LEU A 213 -9.16 10.47 -4.83
CA LEU A 213 -8.13 10.69 -3.81
C LEU A 213 -7.31 11.95 -4.05
N PHE A 214 -7.10 12.34 -5.31
CA PHE A 214 -6.49 13.61 -5.64
C PHE A 214 -7.36 14.78 -5.18
N LEU A 215 -8.66 14.76 -5.52
CA LEU A 215 -9.61 15.78 -5.09
C LEU A 215 -9.80 15.79 -3.57
N TYR A 216 -9.75 14.63 -2.90
CA TYR A 216 -9.83 14.53 -1.45
C TYR A 216 -8.63 15.22 -0.77
N CYS A 217 -7.42 14.98 -1.29
CA CYS A 217 -6.22 15.66 -0.83
C CYS A 217 -6.30 17.18 -1.02
N ASP A 218 -6.78 17.65 -2.18
CA ASP A 218 -6.96 19.09 -2.43
C ASP A 218 -8.04 19.69 -1.51
N ALA A 219 -9.18 19.02 -1.38
CA ALA A 219 -10.30 19.48 -0.60
C ALA A 219 -9.94 19.75 0.87
N LEU A 220 -9.07 18.91 1.44
CA LEU A 220 -8.62 18.97 2.83
C LEU A 220 -7.21 19.56 3.01
N LYS A 221 -6.57 19.98 1.91
CA LYS A 221 -5.18 20.47 1.89
C LYS A 221 -4.23 19.53 2.63
N ILE A 222 -4.35 18.23 2.34
CA ILE A 222 -3.49 17.18 2.90
C ILE A 222 -2.09 17.34 2.31
N PRO A 223 -1.02 17.47 3.11
CA PRO A 223 0.34 17.49 2.60
C PRO A 223 0.68 16.17 1.90
N TYR A 224 0.99 16.24 0.61
CA TYR A 224 1.59 15.14 -0.16
C TYR A 224 2.59 15.69 -1.19
N TYR A 225 3.38 14.80 -1.77
CA TYR A 225 4.27 15.11 -2.88
C TYR A 225 3.63 14.71 -4.22
N GLY A 226 3.20 15.71 -5.00
CA GLY A 226 2.55 15.53 -6.31
C GLY A 226 3.36 15.96 -7.53
N LYS A 227 4.55 16.55 -7.35
CA LYS A 227 5.26 17.28 -8.44
C LYS A 227 5.99 16.39 -9.45
N LYS A 228 6.65 15.32 -9.00
CA LYS A 228 7.42 14.42 -9.88
C LYS A 228 7.13 12.97 -9.53
N ARG A 229 7.15 12.08 -10.53
CA ARG A 229 7.10 10.62 -10.33
C ARG A 229 8.49 10.08 -9.99
N CYS A 230 8.54 8.88 -9.42
CA CYS A 230 9.80 8.17 -9.20
C CYS A 230 10.54 8.01 -10.54
N PRO A 231 11.86 8.34 -10.62
CA PRO A 231 12.62 8.26 -11.86
C PRO A 231 12.69 6.84 -12.45
N TYR A 232 12.59 5.81 -11.61
CA TYR A 232 12.61 4.40 -12.01
C TYR A 232 11.25 3.84 -12.46
N GLY A 233 10.16 4.60 -12.35
CA GLY A 233 8.80 4.13 -12.62
C GLY A 233 8.34 4.21 -14.08
N LYS A 234 9.25 4.41 -15.05
CA LYS A 234 8.89 4.84 -16.42
C LYS A 234 8.33 3.73 -17.31
N GLU A 235 8.71 2.47 -17.10
CA GLU A 235 8.33 1.34 -17.94
C GLU A 235 7.96 0.12 -17.09
N SER A 236 6.67 -0.21 -17.06
CA SER A 236 6.18 -1.43 -16.42
C SER A 236 4.95 -1.94 -17.14
N VAL A 237 4.75 -3.25 -17.12
CA VAL A 237 3.52 -3.92 -17.55
C VAL A 237 2.29 -3.25 -16.91
N ARG A 238 2.40 -2.83 -15.65
CA ARG A 238 1.34 -2.12 -14.93
C ARG A 238 0.92 -0.81 -15.63
N LYS A 239 1.85 -0.07 -16.23
CA LYS A 239 1.53 1.15 -16.99
C LYS A 239 0.68 0.84 -18.22
N THR A 240 0.99 -0.25 -18.92
CA THR A 240 0.22 -0.73 -20.06
C THR A 240 -1.19 -1.16 -19.64
N ILE A 241 -1.30 -1.98 -18.59
CA ILE A 241 -2.59 -2.38 -18.02
C ILE A 241 -3.43 -1.17 -17.59
N ARG A 242 -2.80 -0.20 -16.91
CA ARG A 242 -3.45 1.05 -16.49
C ARG A 242 -4.07 1.79 -17.67
N LYS A 243 -3.36 1.90 -18.79
CA LYS A 243 -3.87 2.55 -20.00
C LYS A 243 -5.18 1.88 -20.48
N TYR A 244 -5.16 0.56 -20.66
CA TYR A 244 -6.34 -0.18 -21.11
C TYR A 244 -7.53 -0.06 -20.14
N LEU A 245 -7.27 -0.14 -18.84
CA LEU A 245 -8.31 0.02 -17.82
C LEU A 245 -8.90 1.43 -17.81
N TYR A 246 -8.10 2.47 -18.07
CA TYR A 246 -8.58 3.85 -18.08
C TYR A 246 -9.42 4.12 -19.33
N ASP A 247 -9.04 3.55 -20.47
CA ASP A 247 -9.84 3.63 -21.70
C ASP A 247 -11.20 2.94 -21.51
N LEU A 248 -11.23 1.78 -20.84
CA LEU A 248 -12.46 1.08 -20.49
C LEU A 248 -13.32 1.87 -19.49
N GLU A 249 -12.74 2.41 -18.43
CA GLU A 249 -13.47 3.21 -17.43
C GLU A 249 -14.07 4.48 -18.05
N LYS A 250 -13.35 5.11 -18.99
CA LYS A 250 -13.86 6.28 -19.71
C LYS A 250 -15.05 5.92 -20.62
N LYS A 251 -14.99 4.79 -21.32
CA LYS A 251 -16.05 4.35 -22.23
C LYS A 251 -17.27 3.77 -21.47
N TYR A 252 -17.00 3.08 -20.37
CA TYR A 252 -17.99 2.40 -19.53
C TYR A 252 -17.70 2.68 -18.05
N PRO A 253 -18.20 3.83 -17.51
CA PRO A 253 -17.99 4.21 -16.12
C PRO A 253 -18.45 3.12 -15.14
N GLY A 254 -17.62 2.83 -14.14
CA GLY A 254 -17.87 1.77 -13.16
C GLY A 254 -17.16 0.45 -13.47
N THR A 255 -16.45 0.33 -14.60
CA THR A 255 -15.69 -0.88 -14.97
C THR A 255 -14.72 -1.32 -13.88
N LEU A 256 -13.96 -0.38 -13.28
CA LEU A 256 -13.00 -0.71 -12.23
C LEU A 256 -13.67 -1.32 -11.00
N PHE A 257 -14.86 -0.82 -10.63
CA PHE A 257 -15.65 -1.39 -9.53
C PHE A 257 -16.12 -2.80 -9.86
N GLN A 258 -16.59 -3.04 -11.08
CA GLN A 258 -17.06 -4.37 -11.48
C GLN A 258 -15.93 -5.41 -11.50
N ILE A 259 -14.73 -5.02 -11.95
CA ILE A 259 -13.54 -5.88 -11.92
C ILE A 259 -13.21 -6.32 -10.48
N VAL A 260 -13.16 -5.37 -9.54
CA VAL A 260 -12.84 -5.66 -8.14
C VAL A 260 -13.95 -6.47 -7.47
N LYS A 261 -15.22 -6.12 -7.73
CA LYS A 261 -16.38 -6.85 -7.19
C LYS A 261 -16.43 -8.29 -7.70
N PHE A 262 -16.17 -8.51 -8.98
CA PHE A 262 -16.09 -9.85 -9.56
C PHE A 262 -14.99 -10.66 -8.88
N ALA A 263 -13.80 -10.08 -8.72
CA ALA A 263 -12.69 -10.73 -8.01
C ALA A 263 -13.05 -11.10 -6.56
N ASP A 264 -13.75 -10.22 -5.83
CA ASP A 264 -14.19 -10.49 -4.46
C ASP A 264 -15.17 -11.67 -4.36
N ILE A 265 -15.94 -11.95 -5.41
CA ILE A 265 -16.86 -13.10 -5.50
C ILE A 265 -16.09 -14.39 -5.81
N ILE A 266 -15.17 -14.37 -6.78
CA ILE A 266 -14.52 -15.59 -7.28
C ILE A 266 -13.29 -16.01 -6.47
N ILE A 267 -12.59 -15.07 -5.82
CA ILE A 267 -11.36 -15.37 -5.09
C ILE A 267 -11.61 -16.31 -3.90
N PRO A 268 -12.63 -16.13 -3.04
CA PRO A 268 -12.82 -17.02 -1.89
C PRO A 268 -12.91 -18.52 -2.24
N PRO A 269 -13.79 -18.97 -3.17
CA PRO A 269 -13.85 -20.40 -3.53
C PRO A 269 -12.58 -20.87 -4.26
N LEU A 270 -11.96 -20.03 -5.09
CA LEU A 270 -10.69 -20.38 -5.74
C LEU A 270 -9.55 -20.53 -4.73
N ARG A 271 -9.52 -19.67 -3.71
CA ARG A 271 -8.54 -19.74 -2.63
C ARG A 271 -8.72 -21.04 -1.86
N GLU A 272 -9.94 -21.41 -1.50
CA GLU A 272 -10.20 -22.68 -0.81
C GLU A 272 -9.72 -23.90 -1.61
N LYS A 273 -9.95 -23.90 -2.93
CA LYS A 273 -9.58 -25.01 -3.82
C LYS A 273 -8.09 -25.07 -4.17
N PHE A 274 -7.47 -23.92 -4.44
CA PHE A 274 -6.13 -23.84 -5.06
C PHE A 274 -5.06 -23.28 -4.14
N GLN A 275 -5.39 -22.75 -2.96
CA GLN A 275 -4.37 -22.25 -2.05
C GLN A 275 -3.52 -23.42 -1.54
N LYS A 276 -2.39 -23.63 -2.19
CA LYS A 276 -1.35 -24.52 -1.69
C LYS A 276 -0.95 -24.05 -0.29
N THR A 277 -0.99 -24.95 0.68
CA THR A 277 -0.29 -24.80 1.95
C THR A 277 1.21 -24.92 1.69
N GLY A 278 1.80 -23.88 1.11
CA GLY A 278 3.25 -23.76 1.09
C GLY A 278 3.73 -23.76 2.55
N LYS A 279 4.71 -24.61 2.88
CA LYS A 279 5.39 -24.53 4.18
C LYS A 279 6.04 -23.14 4.25
N ALA A 280 5.54 -22.31 5.17
CA ALA A 280 6.25 -21.10 5.53
C ALA A 280 7.45 -21.54 6.36
N ALA A 281 8.65 -21.22 5.89
CA ALA A 281 9.90 -21.49 6.57
C ALA A 281 10.54 -20.18 7.02
N GLU A 282 11.51 -20.29 7.91
CA GLU A 282 12.40 -19.18 8.25
C GLU A 282 13.61 -19.19 7.32
N CYS A 283 14.03 -18.00 6.90
CA CYS A 283 15.22 -17.83 6.08
C CYS A 283 16.46 -18.17 6.90
N GLU A 284 17.30 -19.07 6.42
CA GLU A 284 18.53 -19.46 7.13
C GLU A 284 19.48 -18.28 7.35
N SER A 285 19.45 -17.29 6.44
CA SER A 285 20.34 -16.13 6.52
C SER A 285 19.84 -15.00 7.42
N CYS A 286 18.53 -14.82 7.61
CA CYS A 286 18.01 -13.64 8.33
C CYS A 286 16.82 -13.91 9.25
N GLY A 287 16.35 -15.15 9.34
CA GLY A 287 15.20 -15.55 10.16
C GLY A 287 13.85 -14.99 9.70
N GLU A 288 13.77 -14.25 8.59
CA GLU A 288 12.49 -13.77 8.04
C GLU A 288 11.75 -14.86 7.28
N ILE A 289 10.43 -14.71 7.16
CA ILE A 289 9.59 -15.72 6.51
C ILE A 289 9.89 -15.81 5.01
N THR A 290 9.94 -17.05 4.54
CA THR A 290 10.15 -17.38 3.14
C THR A 290 9.45 -18.68 2.77
N SER A 291 9.26 -18.90 1.47
CA SER A 291 8.78 -20.16 0.91
C SER A 291 9.92 -21.01 0.32
N LYS A 292 11.17 -20.63 0.62
CA LYS A 292 12.44 -21.20 0.18
C LYS A 292 13.41 -21.20 1.36
N GLU A 293 14.55 -21.87 1.27
CA GLU A 293 15.62 -21.84 2.30
C GLU A 293 16.16 -20.42 2.53
N ILE A 294 16.42 -19.68 1.45
CA ILE A 294 16.86 -18.28 1.49
C ILE A 294 15.74 -17.37 0.98
N CYS A 295 15.43 -16.31 1.71
CA CYS A 295 14.40 -15.35 1.30
C CYS A 295 14.87 -14.50 0.13
N LYS A 296 13.91 -13.99 -0.67
CA LYS A 296 14.25 -13.18 -1.85
C LYS A 296 15.04 -11.91 -1.51
N VAL A 297 14.90 -11.37 -0.30
CA VAL A 297 15.73 -10.23 0.16
C VAL A 297 17.19 -10.65 0.28
N CYS A 298 17.47 -11.77 0.95
CA CYS A 298 18.83 -12.29 1.10
C CYS A 298 19.43 -12.71 -0.24
N GLU A 299 18.68 -13.40 -1.11
CA GLU A 299 19.12 -13.77 -2.47
C GLU A 299 19.57 -12.52 -3.26
N LEU A 300 18.81 -11.42 -3.17
CA LEU A 300 19.10 -10.18 -3.91
C LEU A 300 20.31 -9.42 -3.35
N LEU A 301 20.57 -9.57 -2.06
CA LEU A 301 21.67 -8.89 -1.36
C LEU A 301 22.96 -9.72 -1.33
N GLU A 302 22.93 -10.97 -1.78
CA GLU A 302 24.12 -11.84 -1.83
C GLU A 302 25.22 -11.26 -2.74
N LYS A 303 24.81 -10.63 -3.85
CA LYS A 303 25.74 -9.96 -4.80
C LYS A 303 26.25 -8.61 -4.31
N VAL A 304 25.72 -8.08 -3.20
CA VAL A 304 26.07 -6.75 -2.70
C VAL A 304 27.22 -6.90 -1.67
N PRO A 305 28.37 -6.24 -1.87
CA PRO A 305 29.50 -6.33 -0.95
C PRO A 305 29.12 -5.82 0.45
N HIS A 306 29.44 -6.63 1.47
CA HIS A 306 29.01 -6.41 2.85
C HIS A 306 29.62 -5.13 3.46
N LYS A 307 28.80 -4.09 3.64
CA LYS A 307 29.00 -3.10 4.71
C LYS A 307 28.04 -3.41 5.85
N LYS A 308 28.51 -4.25 6.78
CA LYS A 308 27.90 -4.58 8.09
C LYS A 308 26.39 -4.89 8.07
N ARG A 309 26.01 -6.16 7.85
CA ARG A 309 24.69 -6.63 8.33
C ARG A 309 24.71 -6.52 9.85
N LYS A 310 23.79 -5.78 10.46
CA LYS A 310 23.52 -5.94 11.90
C LYS A 310 23.05 -7.37 12.08
N GLU A 311 23.91 -8.21 12.61
CA GLU A 311 23.56 -9.56 13.04
C GLU A 311 22.35 -9.41 13.97
N ALA A 312 21.27 -10.13 13.63
CA ALA A 312 20.19 -10.32 14.58
C ALA A 312 20.83 -10.99 15.79
N LYS A 313 20.89 -10.28 16.93
CA LYS A 313 21.34 -10.85 18.19
C LYS A 313 20.60 -12.16 18.40
N LYS A 314 21.31 -13.28 18.37
CA LYS A 314 20.78 -14.55 18.88
C LYS A 314 20.37 -14.27 20.33
N PRO A 315 19.16 -14.66 20.76
CA PRO A 315 18.89 -14.70 22.18
C PRO A 315 19.84 -15.73 22.79
N GLU A 316 20.63 -15.29 23.77
CA GLU A 316 21.32 -16.16 24.72
C GLU A 316 20.29 -16.89 25.60
#